data_AF-A0A1G6QFM9-F1
#
_entry.id   AF-A0A1G6QFM9-F1
#
_cell.length_a   1.000
_cell.length_b   1.000
_cell.length_c   1.000
_cell.angle_alpha   90.00
_cell.angle_beta   90.00
_cell.angle_gamma   90.00
#
_symmetry.space_group_name_H-M   'P 1'
#
loop_
_entity.id
_entity.type
_entity.pdbx_description
1 polymer ?
#
loop_
_entity_poly.entity_id
_entity_poly.type
_entity_poly.pdbx_seq_one_letter_code
_entity_poly.pdbx_strand_id
1 'polypeptide(L)'
;MRTDDQPTGPAATAPYRFAEQHTPPAPLRASEVAQTTFEHVYEVDPRLMQVHVLQQVFPNWDTLRIMRSRHDHLAWMHRHFAERVVTGSELLAEVEAEAAERDPH
;
A
#
# COMPACT_ATOMS: atom_id res chain seq x y z
N MET A 1 -19.37 -9.80 -10.35
CA MET A 1 -18.87 -8.94 -9.26
C MET A 1 -18.73 -7.55 -9.85
N ARG A 2 -19.52 -6.59 -9.38
CA ARG A 2 -19.59 -5.22 -9.94
C ARG A 2 -18.29 -4.48 -9.61
N THR A 3 -17.68 -3.91 -10.65
CA THR A 3 -16.42 -3.16 -10.61
C THR A 3 -16.70 -1.67 -10.44
N ASP A 4 -17.63 -1.30 -9.55
CA ASP A 4 -18.21 0.05 -9.53
C ASP A 4 -17.55 1.00 -8.50
N ASP A 5 -16.50 0.56 -7.80
CA ASP A 5 -15.91 1.30 -6.68
C ASP A 5 -14.45 1.76 -6.93
N GLN A 6 -14.10 1.98 -8.20
CA GLN A 6 -12.80 2.59 -8.52
C GLN A 6 -12.92 4.11 -8.36
N PRO A 7 -12.16 4.77 -7.47
CA PRO A 7 -12.20 6.22 -7.34
C PRO A 7 -11.93 6.85 -8.71
N THR A 8 -12.88 7.68 -9.16
CA THR A 8 -12.80 8.37 -10.44
C THR A 8 -11.73 9.45 -10.34
N GLY A 9 -10.50 9.07 -10.67
CA GLY A 9 -9.50 10.04 -11.08
C GLY A 9 -10.01 10.87 -12.26
N PRO A 10 -9.35 12.00 -12.58
CA PRO A 10 -9.77 12.85 -13.69
C PRO A 10 -9.98 12.03 -14.96
N ALA A 11 -11.06 12.33 -15.69
CA ALA A 11 -11.39 11.65 -16.94
C ALA A 11 -10.16 11.61 -17.86
N ALA A 12 -9.95 10.52 -18.59
CA ALA A 12 -8.78 10.32 -19.47
C ALA A 12 -8.56 11.43 -20.52
N THR A 13 -9.53 12.33 -20.70
CA THR A 13 -9.54 13.49 -21.58
C THR A 13 -9.27 14.84 -20.89
N ALA A 14 -9.05 14.88 -19.57
CA ALA A 14 -8.73 16.11 -18.87
C ALA A 14 -7.32 16.62 -19.27
N PRO A 15 -7.13 17.93 -19.46
CA PRO A 15 -5.83 18.49 -19.81
C PRO A 15 -4.82 18.28 -18.68
N TYR A 16 -3.57 17.99 -19.04
CA TYR A 16 -2.46 17.83 -18.08
C TYR A 16 -2.28 19.09 -17.22
N ARG A 17 -2.18 18.90 -15.90
CA ARG A 17 -1.94 19.97 -14.93
C ARG A 17 -0.75 19.61 -14.05
N PHE A 18 0.38 20.30 -14.27
CA PHE A 18 1.65 20.01 -13.59
C PHE A 18 1.51 19.95 -12.06
N ALA A 19 0.82 20.91 -11.45
CA ALA A 19 0.64 20.97 -10.00
C ALA A 19 -0.04 19.71 -9.45
N GLU A 20 -1.05 19.18 -10.14
CA GLU A 20 -1.76 17.94 -9.74
C GLU A 20 -0.88 16.69 -9.84
N GLN A 21 0.18 16.73 -10.66
CA GLN A 21 1.08 15.60 -10.86
C GLN A 21 2.28 15.60 -9.90
N HIS A 22 2.63 16.76 -9.34
CA HIS A 22 3.85 16.95 -8.54
C HIS A 22 3.61 17.45 -7.12
N THR A 23 2.39 17.86 -6.79
CA THR A 23 2.03 18.28 -5.43
C THR A 23 1.11 17.22 -4.82
N PRO A 24 1.61 16.32 -3.96
CA PRO A 24 0.76 15.37 -3.26
C PRO A 24 -0.17 16.09 -2.27
N PRO A 25 -1.28 15.45 -1.87
CA PRO A 25 -2.09 15.92 -0.74
C PRO A 25 -1.26 16.09 0.53
N ALA A 26 -1.76 16.90 1.47
CA ALA A 26 -1.12 17.04 2.76
C ALA A 26 -1.04 15.68 3.48
N PRO A 27 0.14 15.28 3.99
CA PRO A 27 0.30 14.00 4.65
C PRO A 27 -0.47 13.96 5.97
N LEU A 28 -1.13 12.84 6.23
CA LEU A 28 -1.78 12.52 7.49
C LEU A 28 -0.92 11.50 8.24
N ARG A 29 -0.74 11.70 9.54
CA ARG A 29 -0.01 10.76 10.38
C ARG A 29 -0.87 9.50 10.60
N ALA A 30 -0.38 8.35 10.14
CA ALA A 30 -1.07 7.07 10.31
C ALA A 30 -0.64 6.36 11.59
N SER A 31 0.63 6.50 11.98
CA SER A 31 1.18 5.95 13.22
C SER A 31 2.40 6.75 13.70
N GLU A 32 3.05 6.29 14.77
CA GLU A 32 4.31 6.89 15.21
C GLU A 32 5.41 6.84 14.14
N VAL A 33 5.37 5.84 13.26
CA VAL A 33 6.41 5.55 12.25
C VAL A 33 5.98 5.80 10.81
N ALA A 34 4.67 5.96 10.56
CA ALA A 34 4.13 6.04 9.20
C ALA A 34 3.19 7.23 8.99
N GLN A 35 3.22 7.77 7.77
CA GLN A 35 2.29 8.76 7.26
C GLN A 35 1.63 8.29 5.97
N THR A 36 0.56 8.97 5.55
CA THR A 36 -0.17 8.67 4.31
C THR A 36 -0.56 9.95 3.58
N THR A 37 -0.40 9.97 2.26
CA THR A 37 -0.83 11.05 1.37
C THR A 37 -1.97 10.63 0.44
N PHE A 38 -2.07 9.33 0.14
CA PHE A 38 -3.11 8.72 -0.66
C PHE A 38 -3.67 7.50 0.06
N GLU A 39 -4.93 7.19 -0.18
CA GLU A 39 -5.58 6.01 0.39
C GLU A 39 -4.76 4.74 0.11
N HIS A 40 -4.55 3.94 1.16
CA HIS A 40 -3.75 2.71 1.15
C HIS A 40 -2.25 2.87 0.82
N VAL A 41 -1.74 4.10 0.73
CA VAL A 41 -0.30 4.39 0.60
C VAL A 41 0.23 4.80 1.95
N TYR A 42 1.05 3.93 2.56
CA TYR A 42 1.71 4.18 3.83
C TYR A 42 3.22 4.28 3.61
N GLU A 43 3.79 5.41 3.99
CA GLU A 43 5.20 5.73 3.85
C GLU A 43 5.81 5.91 5.24
N VAL A 44 7.09 5.58 5.39
CA VAL A 44 7.83 5.88 6.62
C VAL A 44 7.85 7.40 6.80
N ASP A 45 7.64 7.87 8.02
CA ASP A 45 7.69 9.29 8.34
C ASP A 45 9.06 9.87 7.93
N PRO A 46 9.12 10.93 7.09
CA PRO A 46 10.38 11.52 6.61
C PRO A 46 11.33 11.92 7.75
N ARG A 47 10.80 12.21 8.94
CA ARG A 47 11.61 12.53 10.13
C ARG A 47 12.52 11.38 10.54
N LEU A 48 12.16 10.14 10.19
CA LEU A 48 12.95 8.93 10.47
C LEU A 48 13.93 8.58 9.35
N MET A 49 13.84 9.24 8.19
CA MET A 49 14.62 8.95 6.97
C MET A 49 15.55 10.11 6.58
N GLN A 50 16.39 10.57 7.52
CA GLN A 50 17.23 11.77 7.31
C GLN A 50 18.72 11.50 7.07
N VAL A 51 19.29 10.42 7.63
CA VAL A 51 20.76 10.26 7.73
C VAL A 51 21.31 9.22 6.77
N HIS A 52 20.73 8.03 6.73
CA HIS A 52 21.32 6.88 6.02
C HIS A 52 20.56 6.50 4.75
N VAL A 53 19.24 6.73 4.72
CA VAL A 53 18.39 6.44 3.58
C VAL A 53 17.44 7.61 3.43
N LEU A 54 17.55 8.34 2.33
CA LEU A 54 16.66 9.44 2.00
C LEU A 54 15.45 8.91 1.25
N GLN A 55 14.29 9.45 1.56
CA GLN A 55 13.07 9.12 0.83
C GLN A 55 13.11 9.75 -0.57
N GLN A 56 12.85 8.94 -1.60
CA GLN A 56 12.73 9.43 -2.97
C GLN A 56 11.38 10.10 -3.19
N VAL A 57 11.37 11.20 -3.92
CA VAL A 57 10.15 11.91 -4.32
C VAL A 57 9.66 11.35 -5.65
N PHE A 58 8.44 10.83 -5.67
CA PHE A 58 7.77 10.34 -6.87
C PHE A 58 6.66 11.28 -7.31
N PRO A 59 6.44 11.48 -8.63
CA PRO A 59 5.23 12.13 -9.12
C PRO A 59 3.98 11.35 -8.72
N ASN A 60 2.88 12.06 -8.46
CA ASN A 60 1.60 11.48 -8.04
C ASN A 60 1.11 10.41 -9.02
N TRP A 61 1.22 10.63 -10.34
CA TRP A 61 0.79 9.64 -11.33
C TRP A 61 1.56 8.33 -11.22
N ASP A 62 2.84 8.38 -10.85
CA ASP A 62 3.68 7.19 -10.81
C ASP A 62 3.37 6.35 -9.56
N THR A 63 3.22 7.01 -8.41
CA THR A 63 2.72 6.40 -7.17
C THR A 63 1.36 5.73 -7.42
N LEU A 64 0.40 6.45 -8.00
CA LEU A 64 -0.94 5.91 -8.25
C LEU A 64 -0.94 4.80 -9.30
N ARG A 65 -0.07 4.86 -10.31
CA ARG A 65 0.11 3.79 -11.29
C ARG A 65 0.60 2.51 -10.62
N ILE A 66 1.62 2.60 -9.77
CA ILE A 66 2.15 1.45 -9.01
C ILE A 66 1.06 0.84 -8.14
N MET A 67 0.31 1.66 -7.41
CA MET A 67 -0.76 1.17 -6.52
C MET A 67 -1.90 0.50 -7.27
N ARG A 68 -2.33 1.05 -8.42
CA ARG A 68 -3.35 0.41 -9.27
C ARG A 68 -2.89 -0.94 -9.82
N SER A 69 -1.62 -1.05 -10.19
CA SER A 69 -1.04 -2.30 -10.71
C SER A 69 -0.72 -3.34 -9.62
N ARG A 70 -0.81 -2.98 -8.33
CA ARG A 70 -0.41 -3.85 -7.20
C ARG A 70 -1.15 -5.18 -7.21
N HIS A 71 -2.47 -5.16 -7.39
CA HIS A 71 -3.29 -6.38 -7.32
C HIS A 71 -3.01 -7.30 -8.52
N ASP A 72 -2.88 -6.74 -9.72
CA ASP A 72 -2.55 -7.51 -10.92
C ASP A 72 -1.17 -8.16 -10.80
N HIS A 73 -0.20 -7.43 -10.26
CA HIS A 73 1.13 -7.93 -10.00
C HIS A 73 1.13 -9.08 -8.98
N LEU A 74 0.45 -8.91 -7.85
CA LEU A 74 0.32 -9.96 -6.83
C LEU A 74 -0.40 -11.20 -7.38
N ALA A 75 -1.47 -11.01 -8.14
CA ALA A 75 -2.19 -12.11 -8.78
C ALA A 75 -1.28 -12.86 -9.78
N TRP A 76 -0.46 -12.14 -10.55
CA TRP A 76 0.53 -12.76 -11.42
C TRP A 76 1.60 -13.53 -10.63
N MET A 77 2.16 -12.94 -9.57
CA MET A 77 3.15 -13.59 -8.69
C MET A 77 2.59 -14.87 -8.07
N HIS A 78 1.36 -14.82 -7.53
CA HIS A 78 0.72 -15.98 -6.92
C HIS A 78 0.50 -17.10 -7.93
N ARG A 79 0.04 -16.79 -9.16
CA ARG A 79 -0.16 -17.82 -10.20
C ARG A 79 1.13 -18.51 -10.64
N HIS A 80 2.27 -17.82 -10.60
CA HIS A 80 3.51 -18.33 -11.19
C HIS A 80 4.51 -18.87 -10.17
N PHE A 81 4.49 -18.37 -8.94
CA PHE A 81 5.52 -18.67 -7.95
C PHE A 81 5.00 -19.20 -6.63
N ALA A 82 3.72 -19.02 -6.29
CA ALA A 82 3.20 -19.52 -5.02
C ALA A 82 2.73 -20.97 -5.17
N GLU A 83 3.34 -21.87 -4.39
CA GLU A 83 2.81 -23.23 -4.21
C GLU A 83 1.51 -23.21 -3.38
N ARG A 84 1.44 -22.30 -2.40
CA ARG A 84 0.28 -22.10 -1.53
C ARG A 84 0.11 -20.62 -1.19
N VAL A 85 -1.13 -20.14 -1.18
CA VAL A 85 -1.51 -18.80 -0.69
C VAL A 85 -2.32 -18.98 0.58
N VAL A 86 -1.95 -18.24 1.63
CA VAL A 86 -2.53 -18.33 2.98
C VAL A 86 -3.02 -16.94 3.36
N THR A 87 -4.19 -16.85 3.98
CA THR A 87 -4.71 -15.55 4.44
C THR A 87 -4.00 -15.10 5.71
N GLY A 88 -3.96 -13.79 5.95
CA GLY A 88 -3.40 -13.27 7.21
C GLY A 88 -4.14 -13.77 8.45
N SER A 89 -5.46 -14.00 8.34
CA SER A 89 -6.28 -14.60 9.40
C SER A 89 -5.90 -16.05 9.70
N GLU A 90 -5.58 -16.85 8.69
CA GLU A 90 -5.11 -18.22 8.89
C GLU A 90 -3.76 -18.24 9.61
N LEU A 91 -2.84 -17.34 9.25
CA LEU A 91 -1.57 -17.19 9.95
C LEU A 91 -1.75 -16.75 11.40
N LEU A 92 -2.68 -15.83 11.68
CA LEU A 92 -2.97 -15.41 13.05
C LEU A 92 -3.55 -16.54 13.89
N ALA A 93 -4.48 -17.32 13.32
CA ALA A 93 -5.06 -18.47 14.00
C ALA A 93 -4.00 -19.54 14.35
N GLU A 94 -3.01 -19.75 13.48
CA GLU A 94 -1.88 -20.64 13.73
C GLU A 94 -1.03 -20.15 14.92
N VAL A 95 -0.68 -18.86 14.94
CA VAL A 95 0.08 -18.25 16.04
C VAL A 95 -0.69 -18.29 17.37
N GLU A 96 -2.00 -18.04 17.35
CA GLU A 96 -2.86 -18.11 18.54
C GLU A 96 -2.95 -19.55 19.09
N ALA A 97 -3.07 -20.54 18.20
CA ALA A 97 -3.08 -21.95 18.59
C ALA A 97 -1.74 -22.37 19.22
N GLU A 98 -0.60 -21.99 18.63
CA GLU A 98 0.73 -22.24 19.19
C GLU A 98 0.90 -21.58 20.58
N ALA A 99 0.37 -20.36 20.76
CA ALA A 99 0.42 -19.66 22.04
C ALA A 99 -0.40 -20.38 23.12
N ALA A 100 -1.59 -20.89 22.78
CA ALA A 100 -2.45 -21.64 23.70
C ALA A 100 -1.87 -23.01 24.09
N GLU A 101 -1.17 -23.69 23.17
CA GLU A 101 -0.47 -24.95 23.47
C GLU A 101 0.75 -24.73 24.40
N ARG A 102 1.40 -23.56 24.29
CA ARG A 102 2.59 -23.22 25.07
C ARG A 102 2.28 -22.81 26.50
N ASP A 103 1.08 -22.28 26.77
CA ASP A 103 0.63 -21.88 28.09
C ASP A 103 -0.77 -22.47 28.41
N PRO A 104 -0.84 -23.77 28.75
CA PRO A 104 -2.09 -24.46 29.03
C PRO A 104 -2.54 -24.12 30.45
N HIS A 105 -3.10 -22.92 30.65
CA HIS A 105 -3.65 -22.47 31.93
C HIS A 105 -5.17 -22.39 31.93
#